data_AF-A0A3P6TV80-F1
#
_entry.id   AF-A0A3P6TV80-F1
#
_cell.length_a   1.000
_cell.length_b   1.000
_cell.length_c   1.000
_cell.angle_alpha   90.00
_cell.angle_beta   90.00
_cell.angle_gamma   90.00
#
_symmetry.space_group_name_H-M   'P 1'
#
loop_
_entity.id
_entity.type
_entity.pdbx_description
1 polymer ?
#
loop_
_entity_poly.entity_id
_entity_poly.type
_entity_poly.pdbx_seq_one_letter_code
_entity_poly.pdbx_strand_id
1 'polypeptide(L)'
;MNFSRLDANVQLLIEQCLSLLPSQRPPLRELLSRARKETVKDLVYFDSVEVLSRKIKSCDDRNWVLRELGLEDAFFLWRLCGSSAEAILVKNCVITLRHPVLTNPSIVVEDLRMFGNDEGRRFHVASGVVMLPDKNVCEKIASTLSMDIFLQSFLISQRLKNSEEKLSVIVKEKDMVYQASRMRLISHLLNSRFCKLNDLLSAVASDIPPMRRANGW
;
A
#
# COMPACT_ATOMS: atom_id res chain seq x y z
N MET A 1 1.83 7.83 33.44
CA MET A 1 2.32 8.75 32.38
C MET A 1 2.52 10.10 33.02
N ASN A 2 3.74 10.67 32.98
CA ASN A 2 4.00 11.99 33.55
C ASN A 2 3.43 13.06 32.61
N PHE A 3 2.28 13.64 32.97
CA PHE A 3 1.60 14.70 32.23
C PHE A 3 2.26 16.08 32.35
N SER A 4 3.36 16.20 33.10
CA SER A 4 4.03 17.47 33.43
C SER A 4 4.70 18.22 32.27
N ARG A 5 4.47 17.79 31.01
CA ARG A 5 5.00 18.42 29.79
C ARG A 5 3.93 18.79 28.76
N LEU A 6 2.64 18.55 29.05
CA LEU A 6 1.57 18.97 28.15
C LEU A 6 1.08 20.38 28.49
N ASP A 7 0.68 21.12 27.46
CA ASP A 7 -0.01 22.40 27.63
C ASP A 7 -1.29 22.21 28.45
N ALA A 8 -1.53 23.11 29.40
CA ALA A 8 -2.70 23.13 30.28
C ALA A 8 -4.02 23.10 29.49
N ASN A 9 -4.08 23.74 28.31
CA ASN A 9 -5.26 23.69 27.45
C ASN A 9 -5.53 22.28 26.91
N VAL A 10 -4.48 21.57 26.51
CA VAL A 10 -4.59 20.20 25.98
C VAL A 10 -4.93 19.23 27.11
N GLN A 11 -4.35 19.42 28.29
CA GLN A 11 -4.67 18.61 29.46
C GLN A 11 -6.15 18.75 29.86
N LEU A 12 -6.68 19.97 29.90
CA LEU A 12 -8.08 20.25 30.21
C LEU A 12 -9.03 19.66 29.16
N LEU A 13 -8.66 19.75 27.87
CA LEU A 13 -9.41 19.10 26.79
C LEU A 13 -9.46 17.58 26.95
N ILE A 14 -8.31 16.96 27.25
CA ILE A 14 -8.21 15.51 27.47
C ILE A 14 -9.08 15.08 28.65
N GLU A 15 -9.00 15.78 29.79
CA GLU A 15 -9.80 15.47 30.99
C GLU A 15 -11.30 15.55 30.70
N GLN A 16 -11.75 16.57 29.97
CA GLN A 16 -13.16 16.71 29.59
C GLN A 16 -13.62 15.62 28.60
N CYS A 17 -12.79 15.28 27.61
CA CYS A 17 -13.07 14.20 26.66
C CYS A 17 -13.08 12.81 27.31
N LEU A 18 -12.28 12.60 28.36
CA LEU A 18 -12.16 11.33 29.07
C LEU A 18 -13.10 11.22 30.28
N SER A 19 -14.07 12.12 30.42
CA SER A 19 -15.10 12.04 31.45
C SER A 19 -15.82 10.67 31.41
N LEU A 20 -16.05 10.08 32.58
CA LEU A 20 -16.68 8.75 32.72
C LEU A 20 -18.08 8.73 32.11
N LEU A 21 -18.87 9.79 32.32
CA LEU A 21 -20.20 9.91 31.72
C LEU A 21 -20.12 10.52 30.31
N PRO A 22 -20.69 9.87 29.28
CA PRO A 22 -20.71 10.40 27.92
C PRO A 22 -21.41 11.77 27.80
N SER A 23 -22.40 12.05 28.65
CA SER A 23 -23.14 13.31 28.67
C SER A 23 -22.31 14.52 29.13
N GLN A 24 -21.21 14.28 29.86
CA GLN A 24 -20.29 15.31 30.33
C GLN A 24 -19.18 15.61 29.32
N ARG A 25 -19.07 14.81 28.25
CA ARG A 25 -18.07 15.02 27.21
C ARG A 25 -18.53 16.13 26.27
N PRO A 26 -17.66 17.10 25.95
CA PRO A 26 -18.01 18.17 25.03
C PRO A 26 -18.29 17.61 23.61
N PRO A 27 -19.31 18.15 22.91
CA PRO A 27 -19.61 17.75 21.55
C PRO A 27 -18.50 18.20 20.57
N LEU A 28 -18.34 17.48 19.46
CA LEU A 28 -17.27 17.71 18.48
C LEU A 28 -17.18 19.17 18.00
N ARG A 29 -18.32 19.84 17.81
CA ARG A 29 -18.38 21.26 17.41
C ARG A 29 -17.68 22.20 18.40
N GLU A 30 -17.78 21.90 19.69
CA GLU A 30 -17.21 22.69 20.78
C GLU A 30 -15.72 22.37 20.97
N LEU A 31 -15.33 21.12 20.73
CA LEU A 31 -13.92 20.73 20.68
C LEU A 31 -13.19 21.44 19.54
N LEU A 32 -13.79 21.46 18.35
CA LEU A 32 -13.21 22.11 17.16
C LEU A 32 -13.07 23.62 17.34
N SER A 33 -14.02 24.29 18.01
CA SER A 33 -13.91 25.73 18.28
C SER A 33 -12.80 26.06 19.30
N ARG A 34 -12.54 25.17 20.25
CA ARG A 34 -11.45 25.32 21.23
C ARG A 34 -10.07 24.97 20.65
N ALA A 35 -9.99 23.93 19.81
CA ALA A 35 -8.75 23.49 19.18
C ALA A 35 -8.28 24.41 18.03
N ARG A 36 -9.20 25.12 17.36
CA ARG A 36 -8.88 26.02 16.22
C ARG A 36 -8.02 27.24 16.55
N LYS A 37 -7.72 27.51 17.82
CA LYS A 37 -6.94 28.69 18.22
C LYS A 37 -5.44 28.56 17.92
N GLU A 38 -4.94 27.34 17.79
CA GLU A 38 -3.58 27.08 17.30
C GLU A 38 -3.69 26.48 15.90
N THR A 39 -3.65 27.33 14.88
CA THR A 39 -3.37 26.91 13.52
C THR A 39 -1.94 26.40 13.48
N VAL A 40 -1.75 25.14 13.88
CA VAL A 40 -0.54 24.37 13.61
C VAL A 40 -0.42 24.28 12.10
N LYS A 41 0.40 25.16 11.52
CA LYS A 41 0.73 25.21 10.10
C LYS A 41 1.46 23.94 9.62
N ASP A 42 1.86 23.05 10.54
CA ASP A 42 2.73 21.90 10.28
C ASP A 42 2.08 20.52 10.46
N LEU A 43 0.74 20.41 10.56
CA LEU A 43 0.07 19.11 10.55
C LEU A 43 -0.09 18.59 9.11
N VAL A 44 1.03 18.21 8.50
CA VAL A 44 1.12 17.50 7.21
C VAL A 44 0.54 16.07 7.31
N TYR A 45 0.13 15.62 8.49
CA TYR A 45 -0.03 14.18 8.75
C TYR A 45 -1.46 13.62 8.70
N PHE A 46 -2.51 14.44 8.69
CA PHE A 46 -3.88 13.93 8.63
C PHE A 46 -4.81 14.84 7.82
N ASP A 47 -4.77 14.70 6.49
CA ASP A 47 -5.86 15.18 5.65
C ASP A 47 -7.12 14.36 5.92
N SER A 48 -8.27 15.03 6.07
CA SER A 48 -9.55 14.33 6.05
C SER A 48 -9.74 13.65 4.69
N VAL A 49 -10.56 12.59 4.66
CA VAL A 49 -10.87 11.85 3.44
C VAL A 49 -11.40 12.77 2.33
N GLU A 50 -12.15 13.81 2.69
CA GLU A 50 -12.69 14.82 1.77
C GLU A 50 -11.62 15.82 1.29
N VAL A 51 -10.65 16.16 2.13
CA VAL A 51 -9.51 17.02 1.74
C VAL A 51 -8.57 16.28 0.81
N LEU A 52 -8.25 15.02 1.15
CA LEU A 52 -7.50 14.12 0.28
C LEU A 52 -8.22 13.97 -1.06
N SER A 53 -9.55 13.77 -1.03
CA SER A 53 -10.37 13.68 -2.24
C SER A 53 -10.26 14.89 -3.14
N ARG A 54 -10.29 16.08 -2.54
CA ARG A 54 -10.18 17.33 -3.28
C ARG A 54 -8.78 17.51 -3.86
N LYS A 55 -7.73 17.22 -3.08
CA LYS A 55 -6.34 17.26 -3.55
C LYS A 55 -6.13 16.33 -4.74
N ILE A 56 -6.64 15.10 -4.65
CA ILE A 56 -6.59 14.10 -5.72
C ILE A 56 -7.30 14.59 -6.98
N LYS A 57 -8.51 15.15 -6.84
CA LYS A 57 -9.27 15.69 -7.99
C LYS A 57 -8.62 16.92 -8.61
N SER A 58 -7.90 17.72 -7.84
CA SER A 58 -7.15 18.89 -8.32
C SER A 58 -5.75 18.54 -8.84
N CYS A 59 -5.25 17.34 -8.54
CA CYS A 59 -3.92 16.91 -8.94
C CYS A 59 -3.99 16.34 -10.36
N ASP A 60 -3.49 17.10 -11.33
CA ASP A 60 -3.31 16.63 -12.71
C ASP A 60 -2.13 15.63 -12.83
N ASP A 61 -1.33 15.47 -11.76
CA ASP A 61 -0.28 14.46 -11.70
C ASP A 61 -0.89 13.06 -11.52
N ARG A 62 -1.01 12.33 -12.64
CA ARG A 62 -1.49 10.94 -12.69
C ARG A 62 -0.64 9.96 -11.85
N ASN A 63 0.51 10.39 -11.35
CA ASN A 63 1.43 9.55 -10.59
C ASN A 63 1.30 9.74 -9.07
N TRP A 64 0.36 10.57 -8.59
CA TRP A 64 0.21 10.87 -7.16
C TRP A 64 0.02 9.61 -6.30
N VAL A 65 -0.73 8.61 -6.80
CA VAL A 65 -0.95 7.33 -6.11
C VAL A 65 0.37 6.63 -5.83
N LEU A 66 1.27 6.55 -6.82
CA LEU A 66 2.55 5.87 -6.67
C LEU A 66 3.48 6.60 -5.69
N ARG A 67 3.33 7.93 -5.53
CA ARG A 67 4.11 8.71 -4.56
C ARG A 67 3.64 8.51 -3.11
N GLU A 68 2.34 8.27 -2.93
CA GLU A 68 1.72 8.07 -1.61
C GLU A 68 1.80 6.63 -1.11
N LEU A 69 2.15 5.68 -1.97
CA LEU A 69 2.33 4.28 -1.61
C LEU A 69 3.76 4.01 -1.13
N GLY A 70 3.88 3.06 -0.18
CA GLY A 70 5.18 2.49 0.16
C GLY A 70 5.83 1.85 -1.07
N LEU A 71 7.16 1.86 -1.14
CA LEU A 71 7.91 1.36 -2.30
C LEU A 71 7.53 -0.08 -2.68
N GLU A 72 7.38 -0.96 -1.69
CA GLU A 72 6.99 -2.36 -1.91
C GLU A 72 5.59 -2.48 -2.53
N ASP A 73 4.64 -1.69 -2.04
CA ASP A 73 3.27 -1.69 -2.55
C ASP A 73 3.23 -1.13 -3.98
N ALA A 74 3.93 -0.03 -4.23
CA ALA A 74 4.05 0.57 -5.55
C ALA A 74 4.67 -0.41 -6.55
N PHE A 75 5.73 -1.11 -6.15
CA PHE A 75 6.39 -2.12 -6.99
C PHE A 75 5.50 -3.33 -7.25
N PHE A 76 4.74 -3.79 -6.25
CA PHE A 76 3.79 -4.88 -6.40
C PHE A 76 2.67 -4.53 -7.40
N LEU A 77 2.05 -3.35 -7.26
CA LEU A 77 1.02 -2.88 -8.19
C LEU A 77 1.57 -2.68 -9.60
N TRP A 78 2.81 -2.18 -9.70
CA TRP A 78 3.49 -2.05 -10.98
C TRP A 78 3.66 -3.40 -11.69
N ARG A 79 4.03 -4.45 -10.95
CA ARG A 79 4.15 -5.81 -11.49
C ARG A 79 2.80 -6.37 -11.96
N LEU A 80 1.71 -6.09 -11.25
CA LEU A 80 0.35 -6.49 -11.64
C LEU A 80 -0.14 -5.83 -12.95
N CYS A 81 0.49 -4.74 -13.38
CA CYS A 81 0.20 -4.09 -14.65
C CYS A 81 0.84 -4.79 -15.86
N GLY A 82 1.27 -6.05 -15.69
CA GLY A 82 1.90 -6.85 -16.74
C GLY A 82 3.37 -6.51 -16.98
N SER A 83 3.99 -5.75 -16.08
CA SER A 83 5.38 -5.36 -16.19
C SER A 83 6.29 -6.40 -15.56
N SER A 84 7.45 -6.65 -16.17
CA SER A 84 8.47 -7.57 -15.64
C SER A 84 9.82 -6.85 -15.53
N ALA A 85 10.36 -6.79 -14.32
CA ALA A 85 11.67 -6.22 -14.07
C ALA A 85 12.75 -6.99 -14.84
N GLU A 86 12.66 -8.32 -14.86
CA GLU A 86 13.58 -9.17 -15.61
C GLU A 86 13.58 -8.83 -17.11
N ALA A 87 12.41 -8.72 -17.74
CA ALA A 87 12.32 -8.38 -19.16
C ALA A 87 12.92 -7.00 -19.46
N ILE A 88 12.76 -6.04 -18.55
CA ILE A 88 13.34 -4.70 -18.68
C ILE A 88 14.85 -4.73 -18.51
N LEU A 89 15.37 -5.45 -17.52
CA LEU A 89 16.81 -5.56 -17.28
C LEU A 89 17.52 -6.29 -18.43
N VAL A 90 16.88 -7.31 -19.01
CA VAL A 90 17.38 -8.00 -20.21
C VAL A 90 17.37 -7.06 -21.41
N LYS A 91 16.28 -6.32 -21.63
CA LYS A 91 16.16 -5.35 -22.74
C LYS A 91 17.23 -4.25 -22.66
N ASN A 92 17.59 -3.82 -21.44
CA ASN A 92 18.61 -2.80 -21.21
C ASN A 92 20.03 -3.39 -21.08
N CYS A 93 20.23 -4.67 -21.41
CA CYS A 93 21.51 -5.38 -21.31
C CYS A 93 22.17 -5.31 -19.93
N VAL A 94 21.37 -5.13 -18.86
CA VAL A 94 21.85 -5.12 -17.48
C VAL A 94 22.15 -6.54 -17.02
N ILE A 95 21.28 -7.47 -17.38
CA ILE A 95 21.44 -8.90 -17.14
C ILE A 95 21.34 -9.65 -18.45
N THR A 96 22.03 -10.79 -18.54
CA THR A 96 21.95 -11.71 -19.67
C THR A 96 21.20 -12.97 -19.28
N LEU A 97 20.17 -13.33 -20.03
CA LEU A 97 19.54 -14.64 -19.91
C LEU A 97 20.31 -15.66 -20.73
N ARG A 98 20.75 -16.74 -20.08
CA ARG A 98 21.31 -17.92 -20.73
C ARG A 98 20.41 -19.10 -20.41
N HIS A 99 20.19 -19.97 -21.40
CA HIS A 99 19.40 -21.17 -21.19
C HIS A 99 20.14 -22.09 -20.20
N PRO A 100 19.48 -22.67 -19.18
CA PRO A 100 20.15 -23.50 -18.16
C PRO A 100 20.98 -24.65 -18.74
N VAL A 101 20.53 -25.24 -19.86
CA VAL A 101 21.27 -26.29 -20.57
C VAL A 101 22.68 -25.85 -21.01
N LEU A 102 22.85 -24.56 -21.33
CA LEU A 102 24.12 -23.97 -21.75
C LEU A 102 25.00 -23.57 -20.56
N THR A 103 24.45 -23.60 -19.34
CA THR A 103 25.18 -23.30 -18.11
C THR A 103 25.56 -24.56 -17.34
N ASN A 104 25.29 -25.75 -17.88
CA ASN A 104 25.64 -27.00 -17.21
C ASN A 104 27.16 -27.17 -17.13
N PRO A 105 27.69 -27.57 -15.96
CA PRO A 105 29.09 -27.94 -15.85
C PRO A 105 29.34 -29.25 -16.61
N SER A 106 30.59 -29.46 -17.02
CA SER A 106 30.98 -30.70 -17.68
C SER A 106 31.04 -31.86 -16.69
N ILE A 107 31.48 -31.60 -15.46
CA ILE A 107 31.61 -32.59 -14.38
C ILE A 107 31.22 -31.94 -13.04
N VAL A 108 30.56 -32.71 -12.16
CA VAL A 108 30.30 -32.34 -10.77
C VAL A 108 30.89 -33.41 -9.86
N VAL A 109 31.67 -33.01 -8.85
CA VAL A 109 32.39 -33.92 -7.95
C VAL A 109 32.14 -33.54 -6.48
N GLU A 110 32.09 -34.54 -5.59
CA GLU A 110 31.92 -34.37 -4.14
C GLU A 110 30.75 -33.42 -3.78
N ASP A 111 31.03 -32.36 -3.00
CA ASP A 111 30.10 -31.36 -2.49
C ASP A 111 29.69 -30.33 -3.58
N LEU A 112 29.15 -30.81 -4.70
CA LEU A 112 28.70 -29.98 -5.82
C LEU A 112 29.80 -29.08 -6.40
N ARG A 113 31.05 -29.51 -6.34
CA ARG A 113 32.15 -28.80 -7.01
C ARG A 113 32.02 -29.02 -8.50
N MET A 114 31.74 -27.93 -9.22
CA MET A 114 31.37 -27.98 -10.62
C MET A 114 32.53 -27.53 -11.52
N PHE A 115 32.98 -28.39 -12.43
CA PHE A 115 34.11 -28.16 -13.34
C PHE A 115 33.68 -28.12 -14.81
N GLY A 116 34.38 -27.30 -15.60
CA GLY A 116 34.12 -27.13 -17.03
C GLY A 116 32.95 -26.20 -17.34
N ASN A 117 32.93 -25.64 -18.54
CA ASN A 117 31.96 -24.63 -18.97
C ASN A 117 31.93 -23.39 -18.05
N ASP A 118 33.10 -22.92 -17.59
CA ASP A 118 33.19 -21.75 -16.70
C ASP A 118 32.67 -20.48 -17.38
N GLU A 119 33.02 -20.28 -18.65
CA GLU A 119 32.55 -19.14 -19.45
C GLU A 119 31.02 -19.13 -19.57
N GLY A 120 30.39 -20.28 -19.81
CA GLY A 120 28.94 -20.44 -19.89
C GLY A 120 28.24 -20.12 -18.57
N ARG A 121 28.92 -20.37 -17.44
CA ARG A 121 28.43 -20.16 -16.08
C ARG A 121 28.75 -18.78 -15.50
N ARG A 122 29.57 -17.97 -16.17
CA ARG A 122 29.77 -16.57 -15.78
C ARG A 122 28.53 -15.76 -16.09
N PHE A 123 28.01 -15.09 -15.07
CA PHE A 123 26.96 -14.09 -15.19
C PHE A 123 27.60 -12.72 -15.11
N HIS A 124 27.42 -11.93 -16.17
CA HIS A 124 27.84 -10.54 -16.19
C HIS A 124 26.63 -9.68 -15.85
N VAL A 125 26.77 -8.87 -14.81
CA VAL A 125 25.79 -7.84 -14.46
C VAL A 125 26.44 -6.50 -14.71
N ALA A 126 25.89 -5.73 -15.64
CA ALA A 126 26.35 -4.36 -15.83
C ALA A 126 25.86 -3.50 -14.67
N SER A 127 26.75 -2.76 -14.02
CA SER A 127 26.35 -1.81 -12.97
C SER A 127 25.66 -0.62 -13.62
N GLY A 128 24.38 -0.43 -13.34
CA GLY A 128 23.59 0.66 -13.90
C GLY A 128 22.24 0.83 -13.20
N VAL A 129 21.62 1.97 -13.44
CA VAL A 129 20.27 2.28 -12.97
C VAL A 129 19.35 2.30 -14.18
N VAL A 130 18.25 1.55 -14.11
CA VAL A 130 17.23 1.52 -15.16
C VAL A 130 15.92 2.05 -14.61
N MET A 131 15.36 3.03 -15.30
CA MET A 131 14.05 3.58 -14.96
C MET A 131 12.96 2.58 -15.39
N LEU A 132 12.06 2.25 -14.45
CA LEU A 132 10.91 1.40 -14.73
C LEU A 132 9.84 2.21 -15.48
N PRO A 133 9.22 1.63 -16.54
CA PRO A 133 8.14 2.29 -17.26
C PRO A 133 6.88 2.36 -16.39
N ASP A 134 6.28 3.53 -16.29
CA ASP A 134 5.09 3.80 -15.47
C ASP A 134 3.78 3.81 -16.26
N LYS A 135 3.84 3.96 -17.59
CA LYS A 135 2.67 4.09 -18.50
C LYS A 135 1.49 3.18 -18.17
N ASN A 136 1.70 1.85 -18.13
CA ASN A 136 0.62 0.89 -17.89
C ASN A 136 -0.04 1.09 -16.52
N VAL A 137 0.75 1.45 -15.51
CA VAL A 137 0.26 1.71 -14.17
C VAL A 137 -0.57 2.99 -14.19
N CYS A 138 -0.03 4.07 -14.76
CA CYS A 138 -0.72 5.35 -14.85
C CYS A 138 -2.03 5.25 -15.64
N GLU A 139 -2.08 4.48 -16.72
CA GLU A 139 -3.30 4.22 -17.49
C GLU A 139 -4.34 3.46 -16.67
N LYS A 140 -3.96 2.40 -15.95
CA LYS A 140 -4.88 1.64 -15.09
C LYS A 140 -5.40 2.45 -13.90
N ILE A 141 -4.55 3.30 -13.31
CA ILE A 141 -4.95 4.22 -12.25
C ILE A 141 -5.93 5.26 -12.81
N ALA A 142 -5.63 5.84 -13.97
CA ALA A 142 -6.48 6.85 -14.59
C ALA A 142 -7.83 6.30 -15.08
N SER A 143 -7.88 5.04 -15.53
CA SER A 143 -9.13 4.40 -15.98
C SER A 143 -10.10 4.13 -14.84
N THR A 144 -9.60 4.06 -13.61
CA THR A 144 -10.44 3.92 -12.43
C THR A 144 -10.68 5.31 -11.87
N LEU A 145 -11.94 5.68 -11.64
CA LEU A 145 -12.26 6.98 -11.04
C LEU A 145 -11.45 7.08 -9.73
N SER A 146 -10.45 7.96 -9.73
CA SER A 146 -9.32 8.06 -8.77
C SER A 146 -9.71 8.11 -7.28
N MET A 147 -11.02 8.21 -6.98
CA MET A 147 -11.57 8.22 -5.65
C MET A 147 -12.21 6.89 -5.23
N ASP A 148 -12.78 6.09 -6.12
CA ASP A 148 -13.56 4.91 -5.73
C ASP A 148 -12.68 3.79 -5.16
N ILE A 149 -11.42 3.71 -5.62
CA ILE A 149 -10.37 2.85 -5.04
C ILE A 149 -10.12 3.20 -3.56
N PHE A 150 -10.26 4.47 -3.19
CA PHE A 150 -9.88 4.97 -1.86
C PHE A 150 -11.09 5.33 -0.98
N LEU A 151 -12.28 5.50 -1.57
CA LEU A 151 -13.54 5.91 -0.95
C LEU A 151 -14.60 4.81 -0.96
N GLN A 152 -14.26 3.54 -1.20
CA GLN A 152 -15.13 2.43 -0.82
C GLN A 152 -15.26 2.37 0.71
N SER A 153 -15.91 3.39 1.24
CA SER A 153 -16.56 3.42 2.52
C SER A 153 -17.64 2.36 2.49
N PHE A 154 -17.85 1.76 3.66
CA PHE A 154 -18.86 0.74 3.94
C PHE A 154 -20.27 1.07 3.40
N LEU A 155 -20.55 2.36 3.11
CA LEU A 155 -21.83 2.88 2.62
C LEU A 155 -22.07 2.68 1.11
N ILE A 156 -21.02 2.64 0.28
CA ILE A 156 -21.16 2.38 -1.18
C ILE A 156 -21.31 0.87 -1.47
N SER A 157 -20.99 0.06 -0.47
CA SER A 157 -20.80 -1.39 -0.57
C SER A 157 -22.07 -2.17 -1.00
N GLN A 158 -23.29 -1.68 -0.79
CA GLN A 158 -24.48 -2.51 -1.08
C GLN A 158 -24.75 -2.77 -2.57
N ARG A 159 -24.30 -1.90 -3.49
CA ARG A 159 -24.56 -2.10 -4.93
C ARG A 159 -23.48 -2.90 -5.67
N LEU A 160 -22.23 -2.91 -5.17
CA LEU A 160 -21.10 -3.59 -5.83
C LEU A 160 -20.80 -4.99 -5.25
N LYS A 161 -21.24 -5.27 -4.02
CA LYS A 161 -21.01 -6.54 -3.31
C LYS A 161 -21.39 -7.79 -4.12
N ASN A 162 -22.46 -7.72 -4.92
CA ASN A 162 -23.01 -8.93 -5.56
C ASN A 162 -22.15 -9.50 -6.72
N SER A 163 -21.23 -8.72 -7.30
CA SER A 163 -20.38 -9.16 -8.42
C SER A 163 -18.96 -9.52 -8.00
N GLU A 164 -18.33 -8.72 -7.14
CA GLU A 164 -16.92 -8.93 -6.75
C GLU A 164 -16.75 -10.04 -5.70
N GLU A 165 -17.74 -10.28 -4.83
CA GLU A 165 -17.71 -11.40 -3.86
C GLU A 165 -17.71 -12.77 -4.55
N LYS A 166 -18.16 -12.86 -5.81
CA LYS A 166 -18.18 -14.10 -6.60
C LYS A 166 -16.90 -14.38 -7.36
N LEU A 167 -15.96 -13.42 -7.41
CA LEU A 167 -14.68 -13.62 -8.10
C LEU A 167 -13.78 -14.51 -7.24
N SER A 168 -13.11 -15.47 -7.88
CA SER A 168 -12.13 -16.31 -7.19
C SER A 168 -10.96 -15.46 -6.68
N VAL A 169 -10.34 -15.92 -5.59
CA VAL A 169 -9.16 -15.25 -4.99
C VAL A 169 -8.06 -15.03 -6.04
N ILE A 170 -7.88 -15.96 -6.98
CA ILE A 170 -6.90 -15.86 -8.07
C ILE A 170 -7.19 -14.68 -9.00
N VAL A 171 -8.46 -14.42 -9.33
CA VAL A 171 -8.85 -13.30 -10.18
C VAL A 171 -8.61 -11.98 -9.45
N LYS A 172 -8.99 -11.94 -8.16
CA LYS A 172 -8.77 -10.78 -7.28
C LYS A 172 -7.29 -10.46 -7.09
N GLU A 173 -6.42 -11.46 -6.97
CA GLU A 173 -4.97 -11.28 -6.83
C GLU A 173 -4.31 -10.68 -8.08
N LYS A 174 -4.88 -10.91 -9.26
CA LYS A 174 -4.38 -10.36 -10.53
C LYS A 174 -4.93 -8.98 -10.85
N ASP A 175 -6.00 -8.56 -10.17
CA ASP A 175 -6.60 -7.26 -10.37
C ASP A 175 -5.87 -6.18 -9.58
N MET A 176 -5.12 -5.35 -10.29
CA MET A 176 -4.34 -4.26 -9.71
C MET A 176 -5.21 -3.25 -8.95
N VAL A 177 -6.40 -2.93 -9.47
CA VAL A 177 -7.28 -1.90 -8.89
C VAL A 177 -7.86 -2.41 -7.58
N TYR A 178 -8.33 -3.65 -7.60
CA TYR A 178 -8.80 -4.36 -6.41
C TYR A 178 -7.71 -4.44 -5.34
N GLN A 179 -6.50 -4.87 -5.72
CA GLN A 179 -5.37 -4.98 -4.79
C GLN A 179 -4.99 -3.63 -4.19
N ALA A 180 -4.93 -2.56 -4.99
CA ALA A 180 -4.63 -1.21 -4.52
C ALA A 180 -5.64 -0.73 -3.46
N SER A 181 -6.94 -0.88 -3.74
CA SER A 181 -8.02 -0.54 -2.80
C SER A 181 -7.91 -1.35 -1.50
N ARG A 182 -7.77 -2.66 -1.62
CA ARG A 182 -7.78 -3.59 -0.48
C ARG A 182 -6.55 -3.42 0.41
N MET A 183 -5.37 -3.21 -0.17
CA MET A 183 -4.13 -2.93 0.56
C MET A 183 -4.23 -1.63 1.35
N ARG A 184 -4.73 -0.56 0.73
CA ARG A 184 -4.96 0.74 1.39
C ARG A 184 -5.92 0.60 2.57
N LEU A 185 -7.07 -0.02 2.36
CA LEU A 185 -8.11 -0.17 3.37
C LEU A 185 -7.60 -0.96 4.57
N ILE A 186 -6.92 -2.10 4.35
CA ILE A 186 -6.36 -2.91 5.44
C ILE A 186 -5.27 -2.14 6.18
N SER A 187 -4.35 -1.48 5.46
CA SER A 187 -3.33 -0.63 6.09
C SER A 187 -3.95 0.46 6.96
N HIS A 188 -5.01 1.12 6.48
CA HIS A 188 -5.72 2.14 7.25
C HIS A 188 -6.36 1.56 8.53
N LEU A 189 -7.04 0.42 8.42
CA LEU A 189 -7.70 -0.23 9.56
C LEU A 189 -6.69 -0.75 10.59
N LEU A 190 -5.59 -1.35 10.15
CA LEU A 190 -4.49 -1.81 11.03
C LEU A 190 -3.83 -0.65 11.77
N ASN A 191 -3.69 0.52 11.12
CA ASN A 191 -3.14 1.72 11.74
C ASN A 191 -4.17 2.48 12.61
N SER A 192 -5.45 2.11 12.56
CA SER A 192 -6.49 2.77 13.35
C SER A 192 -6.46 2.24 14.79
N ARG A 193 -6.43 3.16 15.76
CA ARG A 193 -6.38 2.82 17.20
C ARG A 193 -7.69 2.22 17.74
N PHE A 194 -8.75 2.20 16.94
CA PHE A 194 -10.12 1.86 17.37
C PHE A 194 -10.65 0.56 16.79
N CYS A 195 -9.86 -0.18 15.99
CA CYS A 195 -10.25 -1.48 15.48
C CYS A 195 -9.96 -2.58 16.50
N LYS A 196 -10.96 -3.43 16.78
CA LYS A 196 -10.74 -4.73 17.42
C LYS A 196 -9.92 -5.59 16.47
N LEU A 197 -8.63 -5.72 16.73
CA LEU A 197 -7.69 -6.37 15.82
C LEU A 197 -8.14 -7.79 15.45
N ASN A 198 -8.57 -8.60 16.43
CA ASN A 198 -9.02 -9.98 16.17
C ASN A 198 -10.26 -10.03 15.27
N ASP A 199 -11.25 -9.15 15.50
CA ASP A 199 -12.44 -9.08 14.67
C ASP A 199 -12.07 -8.64 13.26
N LEU A 200 -11.17 -7.66 13.12
CA LEU A 200 -10.65 -7.23 11.82
C LEU A 200 -9.96 -8.37 11.09
N LEU A 201 -9.04 -9.08 11.74
CA LEU A 201 -8.30 -10.21 11.17
C LEU A 201 -9.25 -11.31 10.72
N SER A 202 -10.25 -11.67 11.54
CA SER A 202 -11.28 -12.65 11.17
C SER A 202 -12.10 -12.21 9.95
N ALA A 203 -12.42 -10.92 9.85
CA ALA A 203 -13.21 -10.37 8.75
C ALA A 203 -12.45 -10.30 7.42
N VAL A 204 -11.12 -10.14 7.46
CA VAL A 204 -10.28 -10.09 6.26
C VAL A 204 -9.61 -11.41 5.92
N ALA A 205 -9.67 -12.42 6.81
CA ALA A 205 -8.95 -13.69 6.68
C ALA A 205 -9.12 -14.40 5.33
N SER A 206 -10.32 -14.32 4.74
CA SER A 206 -10.64 -14.93 3.46
C SER A 206 -10.04 -14.20 2.25
N ASP A 207 -9.62 -12.95 2.40
CA ASP A 207 -9.27 -12.04 1.30
C ASP A 207 -8.20 -11.02 1.73
N ILE A 208 -7.07 -11.54 2.21
CA ILE A 208 -5.90 -10.73 2.57
C ILE A 208 -5.01 -10.54 1.32
N PRO A 209 -4.73 -9.28 0.91
CA PRO A 209 -3.76 -8.97 -0.14
C PRO A 209 -2.41 -9.63 0.12
N PRO A 210 -1.71 -10.14 -0.91
CA PRO A 210 -0.42 -10.80 -0.73
C PRO A 210 0.58 -9.98 0.10
N MET A 211 0.66 -8.67 -0.14
CA MET A 211 1.56 -7.73 0.57
C MET A 211 1.18 -7.47 2.04
N ARG A 212 0.07 -8.04 2.53
CA ARG A 212 -0.44 -7.85 3.90
C ARG A 212 -0.64 -9.16 4.65
N ARG A 213 -0.33 -10.32 4.05
CA ARG A 213 -0.51 -11.63 4.69
C ARG A 213 0.34 -11.79 5.94
N ALA A 214 1.58 -11.32 5.92
CA ALA A 214 2.46 -11.34 7.08
C ALA A 214 1.90 -10.58 8.30
N ASN A 215 0.98 -9.63 8.08
CA ASN A 215 0.38 -8.83 9.15
C ASN A 215 -0.93 -9.45 9.66
N GLY A 216 -1.45 -10.49 9.00
CA GLY A 216 -2.73 -11.10 9.33
C GLY A 216 -2.69 -12.60 9.59
N TRP A 217 -1.50 -13.21 9.54
CA TRP A 217 -1.21 -14.61 9.87
C TRP A 217 -0.16 -14.68 10.97
#